data_AF-A0A3S0RF82-F1
#
_entry.id   AF-A0A3S0RF82-F1
#
_cell.length_a   1.000
_cell.length_b   1.000
_cell.length_c   1.000
_cell.angle_alpha   90.00
_cell.angle_beta   90.00
_cell.angle_gamma   90.00
#
_symmetry.space_group_name_H-M   'P 1'
#
loop_
_entity.id
_entity.type
_entity.pdbx_description
1 polymer ?
#
loop_
_entity_poly.entity_id
_entity_poly.type
_entity_poly.pdbx_seq_one_letter_code
_entity_poly.pdbx_strand_id
1 'polypeptide(L)'
;MLMLLSWQSGMAATVRPVSITLGHSVAALNGPWKFRAGDDANWANTNVDDASWETVDLTPLPGAHDSDVGLSGYVAGWQARGHGGYIGYGWYRLTLTVNAPAGTELALSGPPDVDSAYQVFLDGHLLGGIGDFSGRTPVAYSIQPHVFNLPASVASGHPVVLAIRVFMGPWDIGADDAGGIHIAPAIGERSSVEAQYRLQWLETVKGYIVEVVEAFLFVLLALMSLGVRLFDRPNAAYRWFALALLLVAAYRANQAIFYWWQFESIHTFEFVSYVMLVPLCLGAWVLAWRAWFEVDKPRWLSQCIPMMTLIYMCAQFFSCSWFYGVLPSWTATSVGWLVTAVRMMLLLALTFIVVCGVRKIGRKDWYALAAAVFISIGLFAQELSAIHVPGIWFPFGTGVSRTQYAYVAFDIAFAIFLAQRLRRFAHECADANAKPVVL
;
A
#
# COMPACT_ATOMS: atom_id res chain seq x y z
N MET A 1 -32.60 59.43 -66.84
CA MET A 1 -31.45 60.07 -66.18
C MET A 1 -31.11 59.20 -64.97
N LEU A 2 -30.38 58.11 -65.22
CA LEU A 2 -28.98 57.93 -64.87
C LEU A 2 -28.74 57.78 -63.36
N MET A 3 -28.53 56.51 -62.98
CA MET A 3 -27.68 55.94 -61.92
C MET A 3 -27.67 56.62 -60.56
N LEU A 4 -27.92 55.81 -59.52
CA LEU A 4 -26.91 55.56 -58.48
C LEU A 4 -27.18 54.19 -57.83
N LEU A 5 -26.19 53.30 -57.98
CA LEU A 5 -26.08 52.05 -57.24
C LEU A 5 -25.83 52.34 -55.75
N SER A 6 -26.45 51.57 -54.86
CA SER A 6 -25.91 51.31 -53.52
C SER A 6 -26.23 49.85 -53.17
N TRP A 7 -25.36 48.94 -53.58
CA TRP A 7 -24.36 48.29 -52.72
C TRP A 7 -25.00 47.40 -51.64
N GLN A 8 -25.01 46.10 -51.95
CA GLN A 8 -25.28 45.00 -51.03
C GLN A 8 -24.35 45.11 -49.82
N SER A 9 -24.94 45.19 -48.63
CA SER A 9 -24.22 44.91 -47.39
C SER A 9 -24.63 43.51 -46.94
N GLY A 10 -23.91 42.50 -47.44
CA GLY A 10 -23.92 41.19 -46.80
C GLY A 10 -23.34 41.38 -45.39
N MET A 11 -24.17 41.25 -44.36
CA MET A 11 -23.67 41.17 -42.99
C MET A 11 -22.89 39.86 -42.85
N ALA A 12 -21.57 39.94 -43.01
CA ALA A 12 -20.66 38.91 -42.60
C ALA A 12 -20.88 38.65 -41.10
N ALA A 13 -21.17 37.40 -40.74
CA ALA A 13 -21.25 36.99 -39.34
C ALA A 13 -19.89 37.29 -38.67
N THR A 14 -19.83 38.29 -37.81
CA THR A 14 -18.65 38.55 -36.99
C THR A 14 -18.61 37.54 -35.85
N VAL A 15 -18.09 36.34 -36.14
CA VAL A 15 -17.62 35.43 -35.08
C VAL A 15 -16.22 35.89 -34.67
N ARG A 16 -16.13 36.59 -33.54
CA ARG A 16 -14.88 36.74 -32.79
C ARG A 16 -15.18 36.28 -31.38
N PRO A 17 -14.76 35.06 -31.01
CA PRO A 17 -13.65 35.01 -30.05
C PRO A 17 -12.85 33.70 -30.12
N VAL A 18 -11.56 33.73 -29.78
CA VAL A 18 -10.94 32.81 -28.80
C VAL A 18 -9.64 33.51 -28.35
N SER A 19 -9.60 33.99 -27.12
CA SER A 19 -8.34 34.16 -26.40
C SER A 19 -8.48 33.35 -25.12
N ILE A 20 -7.98 32.11 -25.17
CA ILE A 20 -7.87 31.24 -24.00
C ILE A 20 -6.44 31.42 -23.49
N THR A 21 -6.30 32.03 -22.33
CA THR A 21 -5.05 31.96 -21.56
C THR A 21 -5.38 31.18 -20.29
N LEU A 22 -5.14 29.87 -20.34
CA LEU A 22 -5.07 29.05 -19.14
C LEU A 22 -3.60 28.96 -18.76
N GLY A 23 -3.24 29.56 -17.63
CA GLY A 23 -1.95 29.34 -16.99
C GLY A 23 -1.93 28.02 -16.22
N HIS A 24 -0.77 27.66 -15.67
CA HIS A 24 -0.68 26.65 -14.62
C HIS A 24 -1.22 27.25 -13.31
N SER A 25 -2.47 26.94 -12.95
CA SER A 25 -3.03 27.35 -11.64
C SER A 25 -2.36 26.62 -10.47
N VAL A 26 -1.62 25.54 -10.77
CA VAL A 26 -0.69 24.87 -9.87
C VAL A 26 0.62 24.59 -10.58
N ALA A 27 1.74 24.89 -9.91
CA ALA A 27 3.09 24.61 -10.36
C ALA A 27 3.76 23.60 -9.42
N ALA A 28 4.23 22.48 -9.98
CA ALA A 28 5.07 21.54 -9.25
C ALA A 28 6.43 22.19 -8.95
N LEU A 29 6.87 22.08 -7.70
CA LEU A 29 8.15 22.61 -7.23
C LEU A 29 9.23 21.56 -7.49
N ASN A 30 9.59 21.35 -8.75
CA ASN A 30 10.55 20.31 -9.11
C ASN A 30 12.00 20.66 -8.71
N GLY A 31 12.33 21.93 -8.59
CA GLY A 31 13.66 22.38 -8.19
C GLY A 31 14.10 23.68 -8.86
N PRO A 32 15.39 24.02 -8.78
CA PRO A 32 16.48 23.21 -8.22
C PRO A 32 16.47 23.23 -6.67
N TRP A 33 16.15 22.11 -6.04
CA TRP A 33 16.21 21.99 -4.58
C TRP A 33 17.65 21.92 -4.09
N LYS A 34 17.93 22.55 -2.97
CA LYS A 34 19.18 22.37 -2.21
C LYS A 34 18.97 21.28 -1.17
N PHE A 35 19.76 20.22 -1.24
CA PHE A 35 19.66 19.05 -0.36
C PHE A 35 20.88 18.91 0.54
N ARG A 36 20.64 18.53 1.80
CA ARG A 36 21.67 18.16 2.75
C ARG A 36 21.19 17.09 3.73
N ALA A 37 21.97 16.03 3.85
CA ALA A 37 21.79 15.01 4.88
C ALA A 37 22.18 15.54 6.27
N GLY A 38 21.51 15.06 7.31
CA GLY A 38 21.67 15.49 8.69
C GLY A 38 20.48 16.29 9.20
N ASP A 39 20.59 16.77 10.43
CA ASP A 39 19.47 17.41 11.12
C ASP A 39 19.90 18.64 11.91
N ASP A 40 19.60 19.83 11.40
CA ASP A 40 19.79 21.09 12.11
C ASP A 40 18.59 21.99 11.86
N ALA A 41 17.83 22.30 12.93
CA ALA A 41 16.65 23.14 12.85
C ALA A 41 16.94 24.55 12.31
N ASN A 42 18.18 25.04 12.42
CA ASN A 42 18.57 26.33 11.85
C ASN A 42 18.49 26.33 10.31
N TRP A 43 18.51 25.16 9.66
CA TRP A 43 18.40 25.05 8.22
C TRP A 43 17.02 25.44 7.67
N ALA A 44 16.01 25.66 8.52
CA ALA A 44 14.74 26.26 8.13
C ALA A 44 14.85 27.78 7.87
N ASN A 45 15.85 28.46 8.46
CA ASN A 45 15.93 29.93 8.45
C ASN A 45 16.26 30.49 7.05
N THR A 46 15.85 31.73 6.80
CA THR A 46 16.05 32.41 5.51
C THR A 46 17.52 32.69 5.18
N ASN A 47 18.35 32.95 6.21
CA ASN A 47 19.72 33.44 6.05
C ASN A 47 20.77 32.34 5.94
N VAL A 48 20.35 31.09 5.78
CA VAL A 48 21.26 29.94 5.63
C VAL A 48 21.91 30.00 4.26
N ASP A 49 23.24 29.95 4.24
CA ASP A 49 24.00 29.75 3.00
C ASP A 49 23.94 28.27 2.59
N ASP A 50 23.14 27.98 1.57
CA ASP A 50 22.94 26.67 0.98
C ASP A 50 23.68 26.51 -0.37
N ALA A 51 24.61 27.41 -0.71
CA ALA A 51 25.34 27.35 -1.99
C ALA A 51 26.16 26.07 -2.15
N SER A 52 26.67 25.53 -1.04
CA SER A 52 27.46 24.29 -1.00
C SER A 52 26.62 23.00 -0.94
N TRP A 53 25.30 23.12 -0.84
CA TRP A 53 24.41 21.96 -0.75
C TRP A 53 24.25 21.28 -2.11
N GLU A 54 23.94 19.99 -2.07
CA GLU A 54 23.64 19.20 -3.26
C GLU A 54 22.45 19.81 -3.99
N THR A 55 22.47 19.81 -5.33
CA THR A 55 21.32 20.27 -6.12
C THR A 55 20.51 19.08 -6.60
N VAL A 56 19.24 19.03 -6.19
CA VAL A 56 18.29 17.96 -6.48
C VAL A 56 17.21 18.47 -7.42
N ASP A 57 17.00 17.73 -8.49
CA ASP A 57 15.83 17.87 -9.39
C ASP A 57 14.84 16.73 -9.10
N LEU A 58 13.60 17.11 -8.84
CA LEU A 58 12.43 16.25 -8.62
C LEU A 58 11.54 16.19 -9.87
N THR A 59 12.05 16.58 -11.05
CA THR A 59 11.33 16.40 -12.31
C THR A 59 11.24 14.90 -12.66
N PRO A 60 10.02 14.34 -12.75
CA PRO A 60 9.85 12.92 -13.06
C PRO A 60 10.12 12.64 -14.53
N LEU A 61 10.61 11.43 -14.81
CA LEU A 61 10.64 10.92 -16.19
C LEU A 61 9.20 10.72 -16.69
N PRO A 62 8.92 10.91 -17.99
CA PRO A 62 7.60 10.64 -18.55
C PRO A 62 7.13 9.22 -18.24
N GLY A 63 5.95 9.09 -17.64
CA GLY A 63 5.38 7.81 -17.24
C GLY A 63 5.92 7.23 -15.93
N ALA A 64 6.80 7.93 -15.20
CA ALA A 64 7.25 7.50 -13.89
C ALA A 64 6.10 7.51 -12.87
N HIS A 65 6.00 6.42 -12.11
CA HIS A 65 5.01 6.22 -11.06
C HIS A 65 5.62 5.44 -9.89
N ASP A 66 4.99 5.51 -8.72
CA ASP A 66 5.39 4.73 -7.55
C ASP A 66 5.22 3.22 -7.80
N SER A 67 5.83 2.40 -6.93
CA SER A 67 5.78 0.94 -7.06
C SER A 67 4.52 0.32 -6.43
N ASP A 68 3.61 1.12 -5.88
CA ASP A 68 2.44 0.66 -5.12
C ASP A 68 1.11 0.92 -5.85
N VAL A 69 0.55 2.13 -5.80
CA VAL A 69 -0.81 2.40 -6.32
C VAL A 69 -0.85 2.98 -7.74
N GLY A 70 0.30 3.44 -8.24
CA GLY A 70 0.44 4.08 -9.56
C GLY A 70 0.40 5.61 -9.50
N LEU A 71 0.75 6.23 -8.38
CA LEU A 71 0.90 7.68 -8.24
C LEU A 71 1.94 8.18 -9.25
N SER A 72 1.50 9.04 -10.16
CA SER A 72 2.37 9.63 -11.16
C SER A 72 3.28 10.72 -10.59
N GLY A 73 4.42 10.94 -11.25
CA GLY A 73 5.36 12.00 -10.88
C GLY A 73 6.45 11.57 -9.90
N TYR A 74 6.65 10.26 -9.79
CA TYR A 74 7.65 9.63 -8.93
C TYR A 74 9.09 9.89 -9.41
N VAL A 75 9.98 10.16 -8.46
CA VAL A 75 11.43 10.20 -8.64
C VAL A 75 12.14 9.35 -7.59
N ALA A 76 13.31 8.84 -7.94
CA ALA A 76 14.14 8.12 -6.99
C ALA A 76 14.65 9.04 -5.87
N GLY A 77 14.67 8.50 -4.66
CA GLY A 77 15.12 9.13 -3.42
C GLY A 77 16.64 9.21 -3.27
N TRP A 78 17.10 9.59 -2.08
CA TRP A 78 18.51 9.89 -1.81
C TRP A 78 19.41 8.65 -1.85
N GLN A 79 18.90 7.44 -1.64
CA GLN A 79 19.70 6.22 -1.76
C GLN A 79 20.25 6.06 -3.19
N ALA A 80 19.41 6.32 -4.19
CA ALA A 80 19.81 6.33 -5.60
C ALA A 80 20.65 7.56 -6.00
N ARG A 81 20.81 8.55 -5.11
CA ARG A 81 21.54 9.81 -5.34
C ARG A 81 22.85 9.90 -4.54
N GLY A 82 23.45 8.76 -4.22
CA GLY A 82 24.76 8.69 -3.58
C GLY A 82 24.73 8.63 -2.05
N HIS A 83 23.54 8.56 -1.44
CA HIS A 83 23.37 8.38 0.01
C HIS A 83 22.88 6.95 0.34
N GLY A 84 23.47 5.94 -0.31
CA GLY A 84 23.10 4.53 -0.13
C GLY A 84 23.27 4.07 1.32
N GLY A 85 22.23 3.43 1.87
CA GLY A 85 22.18 2.99 3.26
C GLY A 85 22.02 4.12 4.29
N TYR A 86 21.81 5.37 3.87
CA TYR A 86 21.58 6.49 4.79
C TYR A 86 20.15 6.47 5.35
N ILE A 87 20.04 6.34 6.67
CA ILE A 87 18.79 6.48 7.45
C ILE A 87 18.93 7.73 8.32
N GLY A 88 17.83 8.47 8.47
CA GLY A 88 17.78 9.65 9.32
C GLY A 88 17.18 10.83 8.58
N TYR A 89 17.73 12.01 8.85
CA TYR A 89 17.15 13.27 8.41
C TYR A 89 17.79 13.78 7.11
N GLY A 90 16.96 14.36 6.25
CA GLY A 90 17.38 15.11 5.08
C GLY A 90 16.62 16.43 5.00
N TRP A 91 17.32 17.49 4.62
CA TRP A 91 16.73 18.81 4.43
C TRP A 91 16.76 19.21 2.97
N TYR A 92 15.63 19.71 2.51
CA TYR A 92 15.43 20.28 1.17
C TYR A 92 15.11 21.76 1.33
N ARG A 93 15.76 22.63 0.55
CA ARG A 93 15.50 24.08 0.53
C ARG A 93 15.27 24.56 -0.89
N LEU A 94 14.28 25.43 -1.06
CA LEU A 94 13.96 26.08 -2.33
C LEU A 94 13.62 27.54 -2.08
N THR A 95 14.36 28.44 -2.74
CA THR A 95 14.03 29.86 -2.77
C THR A 95 13.11 30.12 -3.96
N LEU A 96 11.93 30.64 -3.71
CA LEU A 96 10.90 30.88 -4.72
C LEU A 96 10.42 32.34 -4.69
N THR A 97 10.05 32.84 -5.86
CA THR A 97 9.41 34.14 -6.02
C THR A 97 8.11 33.92 -6.75
N VAL A 98 6.98 34.19 -6.08
CA VAL A 98 5.64 33.93 -6.62
C VAL A 98 4.99 35.25 -6.95
N ASN A 99 4.67 35.44 -8.23
CA ASN A 99 3.92 36.59 -8.72
C ASN A 99 2.48 36.17 -8.97
N ALA A 100 1.57 36.58 -8.07
CA ALA A 100 0.15 36.31 -8.22
C ALA A 100 -0.65 37.63 -8.16
N PRO A 101 -1.81 37.73 -8.82
CA PRO A 101 -2.68 38.90 -8.70
C PRO A 101 -3.05 39.20 -7.25
N ALA A 102 -3.22 40.49 -6.93
CA ALA A 102 -3.64 40.90 -5.60
C ALA A 102 -4.97 40.23 -5.20
N GLY A 103 -5.03 39.68 -3.99
CA GLY A 103 -6.19 38.95 -3.48
C GLY A 103 -6.24 37.46 -3.86
N THR A 104 -5.24 36.94 -4.58
CA THR A 104 -5.13 35.50 -4.85
C THR A 104 -4.77 34.77 -3.55
N GLU A 105 -5.61 33.84 -3.13
CA GLU A 105 -5.28 32.92 -2.03
C GLU A 105 -4.39 31.79 -2.57
N LEU A 106 -3.17 31.69 -2.02
CA LEU A 106 -2.23 30.63 -2.38
C LEU A 106 -2.24 29.51 -1.35
N ALA A 107 -2.00 28.30 -1.81
CA ALA A 107 -1.79 27.14 -0.98
C ALA A 107 -0.60 26.30 -1.49
N LEU A 108 -0.09 25.45 -0.61
CA LEU A 108 0.95 24.48 -0.91
C LEU A 108 0.38 23.07 -0.72
N SER A 109 0.40 22.24 -1.75
CA SER A 109 0.33 20.79 -1.59
C SER A 109 1.66 20.31 -1.04
N GLY A 110 1.64 19.61 0.09
CA GLY A 110 2.79 18.83 0.54
C GLY A 110 3.22 17.78 -0.50
N PRO A 111 4.41 17.19 -0.34
CA PRO A 111 4.81 16.03 -1.12
C PRO A 111 3.78 14.91 -0.87
N PRO A 112 3.07 14.42 -1.90
CA PRO A 112 2.09 13.36 -1.72
C PRO A 112 2.76 11.99 -1.53
N ASP A 113 4.05 11.88 -1.85
CA ASP A 113 4.89 10.70 -1.61
C ASP A 113 6.30 11.14 -1.16
N VAL A 114 6.68 10.67 0.02
CA VAL A 114 7.91 10.99 0.76
C VAL A 114 8.13 9.90 1.78
N ASP A 115 9.35 9.46 2.02
CA ASP A 115 9.54 8.38 2.99
C ASP A 115 9.23 8.84 4.41
N SER A 116 8.50 7.99 5.14
CA SER A 116 8.31 8.01 6.60
C SER A 116 7.60 9.24 7.20
N ALA A 117 8.21 10.44 7.17
CA ALA A 117 7.70 11.63 7.84
C ALA A 117 8.35 12.92 7.31
N TYR A 118 7.63 14.04 7.36
CA TYR A 118 8.18 15.35 7.00
C TYR A 118 7.57 16.52 7.76
N GLN A 119 8.31 17.63 7.81
CA GLN A 119 7.85 18.95 8.23
C GLN A 119 8.15 19.99 7.15
N VAL A 120 7.24 20.94 6.97
CA VAL A 120 7.36 22.04 6.00
C VAL A 120 7.49 23.37 6.74
N PHE A 121 8.48 24.16 6.34
CA PHE A 121 8.76 25.48 6.88
C PHE A 121 8.76 26.53 5.78
N LEU A 122 8.23 27.71 6.08
CA LEU A 122 8.26 28.88 5.22
C LEU A 122 8.92 30.03 5.97
N ASP A 123 10.01 30.56 5.43
CA ASP A 123 10.82 31.61 6.05
C ASP A 123 11.15 31.31 7.52
N GLY A 124 11.56 30.07 7.81
CA GLY A 124 11.88 29.59 9.16
C GLY A 124 10.68 29.19 10.03
N HIS A 125 9.44 29.48 9.62
CA HIS A 125 8.24 29.19 10.41
C HIS A 125 7.62 27.85 9.99
N LEU A 126 7.34 26.97 10.96
CA LEU A 126 6.68 25.69 10.71
C LEU A 126 5.24 25.90 10.21
N LEU A 127 4.93 25.38 9.02
CA LEU A 127 3.57 25.34 8.47
C LEU A 127 2.81 24.08 8.92
N GLY A 128 3.52 22.98 9.12
CA GLY A 128 2.95 21.68 9.52
C GLY A 128 3.76 20.52 8.94
N GLY A 129 3.19 19.32 8.89
CA GLY A 129 3.86 18.13 8.40
C GLY A 129 3.07 16.85 8.66
N ILE A 130 3.66 15.72 8.29
CA ILE A 130 3.16 14.37 8.57
C ILE A 130 4.18 13.63 9.44
N GLY A 131 3.71 13.06 10.55
CA GLY A 131 4.55 12.43 11.59
C GLY A 131 4.55 13.22 12.90
N ASP A 132 4.91 12.54 13.99
CA ASP A 132 5.10 13.17 15.31
C ASP A 132 6.59 13.39 15.58
N PHE A 133 7.01 14.66 15.54
CA PHE A 133 8.39 15.10 15.77
C PHE A 133 8.64 15.55 17.22
N SER A 134 7.77 15.23 18.17
CA SER A 134 7.92 15.60 19.59
C SER A 134 9.04 14.83 20.31
N GLY A 135 9.37 13.63 19.82
CA GLY A 135 10.42 12.77 20.34
C GLY A 135 11.80 12.96 19.68
N ARG A 136 12.80 12.18 20.13
CA ARG A 136 14.14 12.15 19.51
C ARG A 136 14.12 11.56 18.10
N THR A 137 13.32 10.51 17.92
CA THR A 137 13.05 9.87 16.64
C THR A 137 11.58 10.11 16.33
N PRO A 138 11.22 10.60 15.13
CA PRO A 138 9.84 10.85 14.79
C PRO A 138 9.02 9.56 14.77
N VAL A 139 7.76 9.64 15.20
CA VAL A 139 6.79 8.57 14.96
C VAL A 139 6.21 8.79 13.56
N ALA A 140 6.45 7.82 12.69
CA ALA A 140 5.97 7.84 11.31
C ALA A 140 4.62 7.13 11.17
N TYR A 141 3.82 7.65 10.25
CA TYR A 141 2.51 7.14 9.84
C TYR A 141 2.50 7.01 8.33
N SER A 142 1.46 6.42 7.75
CA SER A 142 1.29 6.49 6.30
C SER A 142 1.23 7.94 5.81
N ILE A 143 1.97 8.23 4.74
CA ILE A 143 1.94 9.54 4.09
C ILE A 143 0.58 9.72 3.41
N GLN A 144 0.03 10.92 3.60
CA GLN A 144 -1.27 11.29 3.04
C GLN A 144 -1.14 12.64 2.34
N PRO A 145 -1.93 12.88 1.27
CA PRO A 145 -2.03 14.19 0.68
C PRO A 145 -2.39 15.23 1.74
N HIS A 146 -1.71 16.37 1.73
CA HIS A 146 -1.91 17.44 2.71
C HIS A 146 -1.80 18.82 2.05
N VAL A 147 -2.60 19.77 2.51
CA VAL A 147 -2.62 21.15 2.01
C VAL A 147 -2.24 22.11 3.13
N PHE A 148 -1.25 22.95 2.90
CA PHE A 148 -0.81 23.99 3.81
C PHE A 148 -1.31 25.35 3.31
N ASN A 149 -1.86 26.14 4.23
CA ASN A 149 -2.22 27.53 3.94
C ASN A 149 -0.93 28.36 3.88
N LEU A 150 -0.81 29.20 2.84
CA LEU A 150 0.31 30.12 2.71
C LEU A 150 -0.09 31.53 3.15
N PRO A 151 0.79 32.29 3.80
CA PRO A 151 0.51 33.69 4.12
C PRO A 151 0.47 34.54 2.83
N ALA A 152 -0.34 35.59 2.83
CA ALA A 152 -0.49 36.49 1.69
C ALA A 152 0.82 37.15 1.24
N SER A 153 1.82 37.21 2.13
CA SER A 153 3.18 37.69 1.81
C SER A 153 3.86 36.88 0.70
N VAL A 154 3.51 35.60 0.50
CA VAL A 154 4.09 34.79 -0.58
C VAL A 154 3.73 35.33 -1.95
N ALA A 155 2.53 35.90 -2.12
CA ALA A 155 2.06 36.46 -3.39
C ALA A 155 2.66 37.82 -3.74
N SER A 156 3.53 38.38 -2.89
CA SER A 156 4.05 39.75 -3.02
C SER A 156 5.15 39.94 -4.06
N GLY A 157 5.63 38.86 -4.71
CA GLY A 157 6.78 38.91 -5.61
C GLY A 157 8.12 39.08 -4.90
N HIS A 158 8.16 38.98 -3.57
CA HIS A 158 9.40 38.88 -2.81
C HIS A 158 9.89 37.43 -2.72
N PRO A 159 11.21 37.20 -2.67
CA PRO A 159 11.75 35.86 -2.43
C PRO A 159 11.32 35.34 -1.06
N VAL A 160 10.86 34.09 -1.03
CA VAL A 160 10.58 33.32 0.19
C VAL A 160 11.35 32.01 0.15
N VAL A 161 11.70 31.48 1.32
CA VAL A 161 12.42 30.22 1.47
C VAL A 161 11.47 29.15 1.97
N LEU A 162 11.27 28.12 1.15
CA LEU A 162 10.58 26.90 1.54
C LEU A 162 11.64 25.87 1.95
N ALA A 163 11.52 25.33 3.16
CA ALA A 163 12.35 24.24 3.64
C ALA A 163 11.49 23.03 4.01
N ILE A 164 11.94 21.83 3.64
CA ILE A 164 11.29 20.57 3.99
C ILE A 164 12.31 19.70 4.72
N ARG A 165 11.98 19.34 5.95
CA ARG A 165 12.75 18.41 6.78
C ARG A 165 12.08 17.04 6.66
N VAL A 166 12.77 16.07 6.08
CA VAL A 166 12.31 14.69 5.94
C VAL A 166 13.07 13.81 6.92
N PHE A 167 12.39 12.85 7.52
CA PHE A 167 13.01 11.78 8.29
C PHE A 167 12.62 10.45 7.68
N MET A 168 13.60 9.65 7.23
CA MET A 168 13.41 8.26 6.82
C MET A 168 13.82 7.32 7.96
N GLY A 169 12.93 6.42 8.35
CA GLY A 169 13.22 5.38 9.33
C GLY A 169 13.84 4.12 8.74
N PRO A 170 14.29 3.18 9.59
CA PRO A 170 14.96 1.96 9.15
C PRO A 170 14.08 0.95 8.41
N TRP A 171 12.76 1.11 8.45
CA TRP A 171 11.82 0.25 7.73
C TRP A 171 11.83 0.46 6.21
N ASP A 172 12.31 1.61 5.71
CA ASP A 172 12.36 1.95 4.28
C ASP A 172 13.71 1.59 3.61
N ILE A 173 14.73 1.17 4.37
CA ILE A 173 16.10 0.98 3.84
C ILE A 173 16.23 -0.08 2.73
N GLY A 174 15.27 -1.01 2.63
CA GLY A 174 15.34 -2.15 1.72
C GLY A 174 15.17 -1.82 0.23
N ALA A 175 14.70 -0.60 -0.11
CA ALA A 175 14.56 -0.17 -1.49
C ALA A 175 15.77 0.68 -1.94
N ASP A 176 16.31 0.36 -3.12
CA ASP A 176 17.50 1.02 -3.68
C ASP A 176 17.28 2.52 -3.98
N ASP A 177 16.01 2.90 -4.16
CA ASP A 177 15.58 4.26 -4.44
C ASP A 177 14.92 4.95 -3.25
N ALA A 178 14.88 4.35 -2.05
CA ALA A 178 14.27 4.99 -0.88
C ALA A 178 14.98 6.28 -0.46
N GLY A 179 14.26 7.08 0.33
CA GLY A 179 14.75 8.23 1.07
C GLY A 179 14.34 9.55 0.45
N GLY A 180 13.63 10.37 1.23
CA GLY A 180 13.37 11.75 0.85
C GLY A 180 12.06 11.91 0.09
N ILE A 181 12.04 12.90 -0.81
CA ILE A 181 10.83 13.27 -1.55
C ILE A 181 10.76 12.50 -2.87
N HIS A 182 9.68 11.75 -3.07
CA HIS A 182 9.41 10.99 -4.29
C HIS A 182 8.50 11.71 -5.27
N ILE A 183 7.54 12.49 -4.79
CA ILE A 183 6.71 13.34 -5.63
C ILE A 183 6.83 14.78 -5.13
N ALA A 184 7.18 15.69 -6.04
CA ALA A 184 7.41 17.08 -5.70
C ALA A 184 6.15 17.73 -5.07
N PRO A 185 6.32 18.59 -4.05
CA PRO A 185 5.24 19.45 -3.58
C PRO A 185 4.84 20.43 -4.68
N ALA A 186 3.67 21.06 -4.55
CA ALA A 186 3.16 21.96 -5.57
C ALA A 186 2.53 23.21 -4.95
N ILE A 187 2.74 24.37 -5.57
CA ILE A 187 2.18 25.65 -5.14
C ILE A 187 1.19 26.16 -6.18
N GLY A 188 0.10 26.78 -5.75
CA GLY A 188 -0.89 27.31 -6.68
C GLY A 188 -1.97 28.11 -6.01
N GLU A 189 -2.96 28.51 -6.80
CA GLU A 189 -4.21 29.03 -6.28
C GLU A 189 -4.87 27.96 -5.41
N ARG A 190 -5.39 28.37 -4.25
CA ARG A 190 -6.02 27.49 -3.26
C ARG A 190 -7.02 26.51 -3.89
N SER A 191 -7.92 27.02 -4.73
CA SER A 191 -8.96 26.21 -5.39
C SER A 191 -8.37 25.07 -6.24
N SER A 192 -7.24 25.33 -6.90
CA SER A 192 -6.58 24.40 -7.80
C SER A 192 -5.72 23.39 -7.04
N VAL A 193 -5.07 23.81 -5.97
CA VAL A 193 -4.37 22.92 -5.03
C VAL A 193 -5.36 21.99 -4.32
N GLU A 194 -6.52 22.50 -3.90
CA GLU A 194 -7.58 21.67 -3.32
C GLU A 194 -8.15 20.65 -4.31
N ALA A 195 -8.24 21.00 -5.60
CA ALA A 195 -8.62 20.07 -6.65
C ALA A 195 -7.57 18.96 -6.84
N GLN A 196 -6.28 19.30 -6.86
CA GLN A 196 -5.18 18.33 -6.93
C GLN A 196 -5.17 17.42 -5.70
N TYR A 197 -5.35 17.97 -4.50
CA TYR A 197 -5.45 17.22 -3.25
C TYR A 197 -6.57 16.16 -3.31
N ARG A 198 -7.76 16.53 -3.81
CA ARG A 198 -8.87 15.57 -3.98
C ARG A 198 -8.55 14.48 -4.98
N LEU A 199 -7.82 14.80 -6.05
CA LEU A 199 -7.38 13.82 -7.05
C LEU A 199 -6.38 12.83 -6.43
N GLN A 200 -5.39 13.32 -5.69
CA GLN A 200 -4.41 12.47 -5.00
C GLN A 200 -5.10 11.52 -4.01
N TRP A 201 -6.07 12.02 -3.23
CA TRP A 201 -6.87 11.16 -2.35
C TRP A 201 -7.69 10.12 -3.10
N LEU A 202 -8.24 10.47 -4.27
CA LEU A 202 -8.96 9.51 -5.11
C LEU A 202 -8.04 8.39 -5.59
N GLU A 203 -6.79 8.70 -5.95
CA GLU A 203 -5.78 7.71 -6.34
C GLU A 203 -5.42 6.79 -5.17
N THR A 204 -5.19 7.34 -3.97
CA THR A 204 -4.96 6.54 -2.75
C THR A 204 -6.17 5.66 -2.41
N VAL A 205 -7.39 6.17 -2.49
CA VAL A 205 -8.61 5.37 -2.25
C VAL A 205 -8.73 4.27 -3.30
N LYS A 206 -8.48 4.58 -4.56
CA LYS A 206 -8.54 3.61 -5.67
C LYS A 206 -7.52 2.48 -5.50
N GLY A 207 -6.31 2.76 -5.04
CA GLY A 207 -5.27 1.74 -4.84
C GLY A 207 -5.63 0.72 -3.75
N TYR A 208 -6.27 1.17 -2.67
CA TYR A 208 -6.57 0.35 -1.50
C TYR A 208 -8.01 -0.16 -1.40
N ILE A 209 -8.92 0.25 -2.30
CA ILE A 209 -10.34 -0.14 -2.22
C ILE A 209 -10.53 -1.67 -2.31
N VAL A 210 -9.67 -2.34 -3.09
CA VAL A 210 -9.71 -3.79 -3.25
C VAL A 210 -9.44 -4.51 -1.94
N GLU A 211 -8.57 -3.96 -1.09
CA GLU A 211 -8.27 -4.51 0.24
C GLU A 211 -9.53 -4.58 1.12
N VAL A 212 -10.37 -3.55 1.08
CA VAL A 212 -11.63 -3.50 1.85
C VAL A 212 -12.68 -4.44 1.27
N VAL A 213 -12.83 -4.46 -0.06
CA VAL A 213 -13.78 -5.34 -0.74
C VAL A 213 -13.43 -6.80 -0.46
N GLU A 214 -12.16 -7.18 -0.59
CA GLU A 214 -11.70 -8.53 -0.28
C GLU A 214 -11.84 -8.88 1.19
N ALA A 215 -11.52 -7.97 2.12
CA ALA A 215 -11.74 -8.20 3.54
C ALA A 215 -13.21 -8.57 3.82
N PHE A 216 -14.15 -7.85 3.20
CA PHE A 216 -15.57 -8.16 3.30
C PHE A 216 -15.94 -9.51 2.67
N LEU A 217 -15.41 -9.83 1.49
CA LEU A 217 -15.64 -11.13 0.83
C LEU A 217 -15.11 -12.29 1.67
N PHE A 218 -13.92 -12.17 2.26
CA PHE A 218 -13.37 -13.17 3.16
C PHE A 218 -14.23 -13.38 4.42
N VAL A 219 -14.79 -12.30 4.99
CA VAL A 219 -15.77 -12.41 6.10
C VAL A 219 -17.02 -13.16 5.65
N LEU A 220 -17.57 -12.85 4.47
CA LEU A 220 -18.72 -13.57 3.93
C LEU A 220 -18.42 -15.06 3.71
N LEU A 221 -17.26 -15.39 3.15
CA LEU A 221 -16.81 -16.79 2.98
C LEU A 221 -16.62 -17.49 4.32
N ALA A 222 -16.13 -16.79 5.34
CA ALA A 222 -16.02 -17.34 6.69
C ALA A 222 -17.40 -17.67 7.28
N LEU A 223 -18.38 -16.77 7.12
CA LEU A 223 -19.76 -17.01 7.52
C LEU A 223 -20.39 -18.17 6.73
N MET A 224 -20.14 -18.26 5.42
CA MET A 224 -20.59 -19.39 4.62
C MET A 224 -19.97 -20.71 5.10
N SER A 225 -18.67 -20.73 5.41
CA SER A 225 -17.98 -21.91 5.95
C SER A 225 -18.60 -22.37 7.28
N LEU A 226 -18.88 -21.42 8.19
CA LEU A 226 -19.57 -21.70 9.45
C LEU A 226 -21.04 -22.14 9.24
N GLY A 227 -21.70 -21.63 8.20
CA GLY A 227 -23.03 -22.07 7.80
C GLY A 227 -23.05 -23.53 7.34
N VAL A 228 -22.09 -23.94 6.50
CA VAL A 228 -21.96 -25.35 6.04
C VAL A 228 -21.68 -26.29 7.21
N ARG A 229 -20.89 -25.86 8.20
CA ARG A 229 -20.61 -26.62 9.42
C ARG A 229 -21.88 -27.01 10.20
N LEU A 230 -22.98 -26.25 10.09
CA LEU A 230 -24.23 -26.62 10.76
C LEU A 230 -24.79 -27.96 10.27
N PHE A 231 -24.49 -28.31 9.02
CA PHE A 231 -24.88 -29.56 8.35
C PHE A 231 -23.79 -30.64 8.42
N ASP A 232 -22.51 -30.24 8.45
CA ASP A 232 -21.35 -31.15 8.57
C ASP A 232 -20.59 -30.91 9.90
N ARG A 233 -21.28 -31.10 11.02
CA ARG A 233 -20.76 -30.79 12.37
C ARG A 233 -19.45 -31.49 12.76
N PRO A 234 -19.20 -32.77 12.42
CA PRO A 234 -17.97 -33.44 12.85
C PRO A 234 -16.73 -32.91 12.12
N ASN A 235 -16.89 -32.29 10.94
CA ASN A 235 -15.77 -31.81 10.16
C ASN A 235 -15.16 -30.53 10.77
N ALA A 236 -13.99 -30.69 11.38
CA ALA A 236 -13.27 -29.60 12.02
C ALA A 236 -12.70 -28.58 11.03
N ALA A 237 -12.58 -28.92 9.74
CA ALA A 237 -11.95 -28.08 8.72
C ALA A 237 -12.68 -26.73 8.54
N TYR A 238 -14.02 -26.70 8.61
CA TYR A 238 -14.77 -25.45 8.41
C TYR A 238 -14.48 -24.39 9.47
N ARG A 239 -14.10 -24.77 10.70
CA ARG A 239 -13.66 -23.81 11.73
C ARG A 239 -12.30 -23.22 11.38
N TRP A 240 -11.39 -24.07 10.89
CA TRP A 240 -10.07 -23.62 10.47
C TRP A 240 -10.14 -22.74 9.23
N PHE A 241 -10.99 -23.07 8.25
CA PHE A 241 -11.27 -22.19 7.12
C PHE A 241 -11.83 -20.85 7.59
N ALA A 242 -12.84 -20.85 8.46
CA ALA A 242 -13.39 -19.59 8.97
C ALA A 242 -12.34 -18.75 9.71
N LEU A 243 -11.52 -19.37 10.56
CA LEU A 243 -10.42 -18.68 11.24
C LEU A 243 -9.40 -18.12 10.24
N ALA A 244 -8.96 -18.92 9.27
CA ALA A 244 -7.97 -18.49 8.27
C ALA A 244 -8.50 -17.34 7.41
N LEU A 245 -9.77 -17.41 6.97
CA LEU A 245 -10.44 -16.36 6.22
C LEU A 245 -10.57 -15.07 7.04
N LEU A 246 -10.94 -15.15 8.31
CA LEU A 246 -11.04 -13.98 9.19
C LEU A 246 -9.67 -13.34 9.45
N LEU A 247 -8.61 -14.14 9.56
CA LEU A 247 -7.24 -13.62 9.70
C LEU A 247 -6.78 -12.90 8.43
N VAL A 248 -7.06 -13.47 7.24
CA VAL A 248 -6.77 -12.79 5.97
C VAL A 248 -7.60 -11.52 5.86
N ALA A 249 -8.90 -11.56 6.20
CA ALA A 249 -9.75 -10.38 6.21
C ALA A 249 -9.21 -9.28 7.12
N ALA A 250 -8.75 -9.63 8.32
CA ALA A 250 -8.13 -8.68 9.25
C ALA A 250 -6.86 -8.06 8.67
N TYR A 251 -6.01 -8.86 8.00
CA TYR A 251 -4.81 -8.36 7.34
C TYR A 251 -5.13 -7.38 6.20
N ARG A 252 -6.06 -7.73 5.31
CA ARG A 252 -6.47 -6.84 4.20
C ARG A 252 -7.14 -5.56 4.72
N ALA A 253 -7.99 -5.68 5.73
CA ALA A 253 -8.59 -4.51 6.38
C ALA A 253 -7.53 -3.61 7.04
N ASN A 254 -6.54 -4.19 7.72
CA ASN A 254 -5.46 -3.43 8.36
C ASN A 254 -4.64 -2.63 7.34
N GLN A 255 -4.35 -3.20 6.15
CA GLN A 255 -3.69 -2.46 5.07
C GLN A 255 -4.47 -1.19 4.70
N ALA A 256 -5.74 -1.32 4.35
CA ALA A 256 -6.55 -0.14 4.02
C ALA A 256 -6.65 0.86 5.18
N ILE A 257 -6.76 0.37 6.42
CA ILE A 257 -6.81 1.22 7.61
C ILE A 257 -5.53 2.03 7.75
N PHE A 258 -4.36 1.38 7.61
CA PHE A 258 -3.06 2.02 7.75
C PHE A 258 -2.82 3.12 6.71
N TYR A 259 -3.17 2.88 5.44
CA TYR A 259 -2.94 3.86 4.37
C TYR A 259 -3.97 5.00 4.34
N TRP A 260 -5.23 4.73 4.70
CA TRP A 260 -6.27 5.76 4.71
C TRP A 260 -6.36 6.55 6.02
N TRP A 261 -5.87 6.00 7.13
CA TRP A 261 -5.92 6.65 8.44
C TRP A 261 -4.57 6.67 9.14
N GLN A 262 -4.31 7.75 9.87
CA GLN A 262 -3.09 7.94 10.67
C GLN A 262 -3.28 7.52 12.14
N PHE A 263 -4.11 6.51 12.41
CA PHE A 263 -4.29 5.97 13.78
C PHE A 263 -3.18 5.00 14.18
N GLU A 264 -2.53 4.39 13.19
CA GLU A 264 -1.54 3.34 13.36
C GLU A 264 -0.17 3.84 12.90
N SER A 265 0.82 3.81 13.80
CA SER A 265 2.21 4.11 13.43
C SER A 265 2.81 2.96 12.61
N ILE A 266 3.88 3.22 11.85
CA ILE A 266 4.59 2.18 11.10
C ILE A 266 5.01 1.03 12.01
N HIS A 267 5.49 1.32 13.22
CA HIS A 267 5.84 0.30 14.21
C HIS A 267 4.64 -0.56 14.61
N THR A 268 3.49 0.06 14.88
CA THR A 268 2.26 -0.67 15.22
C THR A 268 1.83 -1.55 14.06
N PHE A 269 1.90 -1.02 12.84
CA PHE A 269 1.60 -1.75 11.61
C PHE A 269 2.53 -2.97 11.41
N GLU A 270 3.85 -2.82 11.57
CA GLU A 270 4.79 -3.95 11.51
C GLU A 270 4.41 -5.06 12.51
N PHE A 271 4.04 -4.68 13.73
CA PHE A 271 3.66 -5.63 14.76
C PHE A 271 2.33 -6.34 14.42
N VAL A 272 1.29 -5.60 14.07
CA VAL A 272 -0.03 -6.17 13.77
C VAL A 272 0.04 -7.00 12.49
N SER A 273 0.55 -6.44 11.41
CA SER A 273 0.57 -7.09 10.10
C SER A 273 1.65 -8.17 9.99
N TYR A 274 2.93 -7.83 10.23
CA TYR A 274 4.04 -8.75 9.95
C TYR A 274 4.33 -9.74 11.08
N VAL A 275 4.24 -9.30 12.35
CA VAL A 275 4.51 -10.18 13.49
C VAL A 275 3.32 -11.07 13.83
N MET A 276 2.09 -10.55 13.73
CA MET A 276 0.90 -11.31 14.11
C MET A 276 0.15 -11.89 12.91
N LEU A 277 -0.43 -11.06 12.06
CA LEU A 277 -1.42 -11.51 11.09
C LEU A 277 -0.82 -12.42 10.00
N VAL A 278 0.33 -12.07 9.42
CA VAL A 278 0.95 -12.87 8.35
C VAL A 278 1.32 -14.29 8.82
N PRO A 279 2.04 -14.50 9.95
CA PRO A 279 2.29 -15.83 10.49
C PRO A 279 1.03 -16.60 10.83
N LEU A 280 0.05 -15.95 11.47
CA LEU A 280 -1.21 -16.60 11.85
C LEU A 280 -2.02 -17.03 10.62
N CYS A 281 -2.05 -16.22 9.56
CA CYS A 281 -2.67 -16.58 8.27
C CYS A 281 -2.06 -17.86 7.70
N LEU A 282 -0.72 -17.91 7.61
CA LEU A 282 -0.01 -19.09 7.12
C LEU A 282 -0.31 -20.33 7.95
N GLY A 283 -0.14 -20.25 9.26
CA GLY A 283 -0.41 -21.37 10.17
C GLY A 283 -1.85 -21.87 10.09
N ALA A 284 -2.82 -20.95 10.08
CA ALA A 284 -4.24 -21.27 10.00
C ALA A 284 -4.61 -21.95 8.68
N TRP A 285 -4.08 -21.47 7.54
CA TRP A 285 -4.34 -22.09 6.25
C TRP A 285 -3.74 -23.50 6.12
N VAL A 286 -2.51 -23.70 6.61
CA VAL A 286 -1.88 -25.03 6.61
C VAL A 286 -2.69 -26.00 7.48
N LEU A 287 -3.17 -25.57 8.65
CA LEU A 287 -4.05 -26.37 9.51
C LEU A 287 -5.43 -26.63 8.87
N ALA A 288 -5.99 -25.64 8.17
CA ALA A 288 -7.27 -25.76 7.50
C ALA A 288 -7.22 -26.82 6.40
N TRP A 289 -6.22 -26.76 5.53
CA TRP A 289 -6.02 -27.77 4.49
C TRP A 289 -5.66 -29.14 5.07
N ARG A 290 -4.86 -29.20 6.15
CA ARG A 290 -4.58 -30.45 6.85
C ARG A 290 -5.86 -31.11 7.36
N ALA A 291 -6.72 -30.33 8.01
CA ALA A 291 -7.99 -30.80 8.55
C ALA A 291 -8.95 -31.23 7.44
N TRP A 292 -9.00 -30.47 6.34
CA TRP A 292 -9.84 -30.77 5.18
C TRP A 292 -9.46 -32.08 4.49
N PHE A 293 -8.17 -32.27 4.24
CA PHE A 293 -7.65 -33.47 3.58
C PHE A 293 -7.47 -34.65 4.55
N GLU A 294 -7.75 -34.46 5.84
CA GLU A 294 -7.62 -35.45 6.91
C GLU A 294 -6.22 -36.10 6.91
N VAL A 295 -5.18 -35.27 6.79
CA VAL A 295 -3.79 -35.72 6.78
C VAL A 295 -3.28 -35.83 8.22
N ASP A 296 -3.53 -37.00 8.82
CA ASP A 296 -3.15 -37.29 10.21
C ASP A 296 -1.78 -37.95 10.37
N LYS A 297 -1.17 -38.37 9.26
CA LYS A 297 0.19 -38.94 9.24
C LYS A 297 1.15 -37.99 8.51
N PRO A 298 2.34 -37.73 9.10
CA PRO A 298 2.77 -38.18 10.42
C PRO A 298 2.07 -37.42 11.56
N ARG A 299 1.89 -38.06 12.73
CA ARG A 299 1.13 -37.46 13.86
C ARG A 299 1.78 -36.20 14.43
N TRP A 300 3.10 -36.06 14.29
CA TRP A 300 3.83 -34.86 14.71
C TRP A 300 3.50 -33.63 13.85
N LEU A 301 2.98 -33.82 12.63
CA LEU A 301 2.70 -32.71 11.70
C LEU A 301 1.72 -31.69 12.29
N SER A 302 0.71 -32.17 13.03
CA SER A 302 -0.29 -31.28 13.66
C SER A 302 0.30 -30.40 14.77
N GLN A 303 1.36 -30.85 15.44
CA GLN A 303 2.05 -30.12 16.51
C GLN A 303 3.15 -29.23 15.95
N CYS A 304 3.81 -29.64 14.87
CA CYS A 304 4.85 -28.85 14.24
C CYS A 304 4.31 -27.58 13.58
N ILE A 305 3.11 -27.60 12.96
CA ILE A 305 2.58 -26.39 12.29
C ILE A 305 2.38 -25.21 13.27
N PRO A 306 1.70 -25.36 14.43
CA PRO A 306 1.62 -24.28 15.42
C PRO A 306 2.97 -23.87 15.98
N MET A 307 3.88 -24.83 16.22
CA MET A 307 5.24 -24.53 16.71
C MET A 307 6.03 -23.70 15.69
N MET A 308 5.98 -24.07 14.42
CA MET A 308 6.60 -23.30 13.32
C MET A 308 5.96 -21.91 13.19
N THR A 309 4.64 -21.82 13.35
CA THR A 309 3.93 -20.53 13.35
C THR A 309 4.42 -19.64 14.48
N LEU A 310 4.59 -20.18 15.70
CA LEU A 310 5.12 -19.42 16.83
C LEU A 310 6.57 -19.00 16.62
N ILE A 311 7.43 -19.91 16.13
CA ILE A 311 8.82 -19.58 15.77
C ILE A 311 8.83 -18.47 14.71
N TYR A 312 7.92 -18.52 13.73
CA TYR A 312 7.81 -17.51 12.71
C TYR A 312 7.41 -16.14 13.29
N MET A 313 6.42 -16.10 14.20
CA MET A 313 6.05 -14.87 14.90
C MET A 313 7.22 -14.31 15.71
N CYS A 314 7.92 -15.15 16.48
CA CYS A 314 9.09 -14.72 17.24
C CYS A 314 10.21 -14.20 16.33
N ALA A 315 10.48 -14.89 15.21
CA ALA A 315 11.46 -14.43 14.24
C ALA A 315 11.05 -13.08 13.63
N GLN A 316 9.79 -12.92 13.22
CA GLN A 316 9.28 -11.66 12.69
C GLN A 316 9.39 -10.51 13.69
N PHE A 317 9.11 -10.76 14.97
CA PHE A 317 9.28 -9.77 16.02
C PHE A 317 10.72 -9.27 16.08
N PHE A 318 11.71 -10.16 16.06
CA PHE A 318 13.13 -9.77 16.06
C PHE A 318 13.62 -9.17 14.74
N SER A 319 12.87 -9.29 13.64
CA SER A 319 13.17 -8.58 12.39
C SER A 319 12.53 -7.20 12.29
N CYS A 320 11.69 -6.80 13.25
CA CYS A 320 11.08 -5.47 13.24
C CYS A 320 12.14 -4.38 13.26
N SER A 321 11.82 -3.26 12.59
CA SER A 321 12.68 -2.09 12.49
C SER A 321 13.07 -1.46 13.84
N TRP A 322 12.34 -1.79 14.92
CA TRP A 322 12.55 -1.31 16.29
C TRP A 322 13.93 -1.68 16.83
N PHE A 323 14.49 -2.79 16.34
CA PHE A 323 15.78 -3.31 16.77
C PHE A 323 16.94 -2.75 15.93
N TYR A 324 16.66 -1.93 14.93
CA TYR A 324 17.68 -1.27 14.13
C TYR A 324 18.58 -0.40 15.02
N GLY A 325 19.90 -0.58 14.91
CA GLY A 325 20.89 0.12 15.72
C GLY A 325 20.97 -0.32 17.20
N VAL A 326 20.01 -1.14 17.67
CA VAL A 326 20.02 -1.72 19.02
C VAL A 326 20.70 -3.08 19.02
N LEU A 327 20.32 -3.94 18.07
CA LEU A 327 20.94 -5.25 17.90
C LEU A 327 22.11 -5.18 16.91
N PRO A 328 23.12 -6.05 17.05
CA PRO A 328 24.20 -6.17 16.07
C PRO A 328 23.66 -6.48 14.67
N SER A 329 24.29 -5.95 13.61
CA SER A 329 23.82 -6.12 12.23
C SER A 329 23.67 -7.59 11.78
N TRP A 330 24.50 -8.51 12.30
CA TRP A 330 24.39 -9.94 11.98
C TRP A 330 23.08 -10.57 12.48
N THR A 331 22.42 -9.98 13.47
CA THR A 331 21.15 -10.48 14.01
C THR A 331 20.03 -10.36 12.98
N ALA A 332 19.93 -9.22 12.30
CA ALA A 332 18.94 -8.99 11.24
C ALA A 332 19.09 -10.03 10.11
N THR A 333 20.32 -10.28 9.66
CA THR A 333 20.61 -11.31 8.65
C THR A 333 20.20 -12.70 9.14
N SER A 334 20.57 -13.07 10.36
CA SER A 334 20.29 -14.39 10.94
C SER A 334 18.78 -14.63 11.12
N VAL A 335 18.06 -13.60 11.58
CA VAL A 335 16.60 -13.64 11.73
C VAL A 335 15.93 -13.72 10.35
N GLY A 336 16.42 -12.99 9.34
CA GLY A 336 15.93 -13.11 7.96
C GLY A 336 16.07 -14.51 7.37
N TRP A 337 17.19 -15.19 7.64
CA TRP A 337 17.37 -16.61 7.29
C TRP A 337 16.39 -17.51 8.02
N LEU A 338 16.15 -17.28 9.31
CA LEU A 338 15.19 -18.06 10.10
C LEU A 338 13.76 -17.88 9.58
N VAL A 339 13.35 -16.63 9.31
CA VAL A 339 12.05 -16.31 8.69
C VAL A 339 11.89 -17.09 7.38
N THR A 340 12.88 -17.00 6.48
CA THR A 340 12.85 -17.67 5.19
C THR A 340 12.78 -19.20 5.35
N ALA A 341 13.60 -19.76 6.24
CA ALA A 341 13.62 -21.20 6.49
C ALA A 341 12.27 -21.72 7.00
N VAL A 342 11.65 -21.03 7.96
CA VAL A 342 10.34 -21.43 8.50
C VAL A 342 9.25 -21.31 7.45
N ARG A 343 9.26 -20.24 6.64
CA ARG A 343 8.32 -20.10 5.51
C ARG A 343 8.48 -21.22 4.49
N MET A 344 9.72 -21.60 4.14
CA MET A 344 9.98 -22.74 3.23
C MET A 344 9.45 -24.04 3.82
N MET A 345 9.66 -24.28 5.11
CA MET A 345 9.13 -25.48 5.76
C MET A 345 7.59 -25.49 5.78
N LEU A 346 6.93 -24.35 5.98
CA LEU A 346 5.46 -24.24 5.88
C LEU A 346 4.96 -24.48 4.46
N LEU A 347 5.66 -23.98 3.43
CA LEU A 347 5.37 -24.24 2.03
C LEU A 347 5.49 -25.74 1.70
N LEU A 348 6.56 -26.39 2.16
CA LEU A 348 6.76 -27.82 2.00
C LEU A 348 5.68 -28.63 2.72
N ALA A 349 5.30 -28.23 3.93
CA ALA A 349 4.21 -28.87 4.67
C ALA A 349 2.87 -28.72 3.94
N LEU A 350 2.54 -27.54 3.44
CA LEU A 350 1.33 -27.30 2.66
C LEU A 350 1.31 -28.13 1.38
N THR A 351 2.42 -28.14 0.64
CA THR A 351 2.58 -28.92 -0.58
C THR A 351 2.38 -30.41 -0.30
N PHE A 352 3.01 -30.92 0.76
CA PHE A 352 2.83 -32.30 1.21
C PHE A 352 1.37 -32.62 1.53
N ILE A 353 0.70 -31.76 2.30
CA ILE A 353 -0.71 -31.91 2.67
C ILE A 353 -1.60 -31.95 1.42
N VAL A 354 -1.40 -31.01 0.49
CA VAL A 354 -2.18 -30.94 -0.75
C VAL A 354 -1.95 -32.18 -1.62
N VAL A 355 -0.71 -32.63 -1.79
CA VAL A 355 -0.38 -33.85 -2.56
C VAL A 355 -1.02 -35.09 -1.94
N CYS A 356 -0.94 -35.25 -0.62
CA CYS A 356 -1.62 -36.34 0.09
C CYS A 356 -3.14 -36.27 -0.08
N GLY A 357 -3.71 -35.07 0.02
CA GLY A 357 -5.13 -34.82 -0.15
C GLY A 357 -5.65 -35.19 -1.52
N VAL A 358 -4.97 -34.75 -2.58
CA VAL A 358 -5.31 -35.07 -3.97
C VAL A 358 -5.26 -36.57 -4.23
N ARG A 359 -4.25 -37.27 -3.67
CA ARG A 359 -4.13 -38.74 -3.78
C ARG A 359 -5.28 -39.47 -3.08
N LYS A 360 -5.82 -38.92 -1.99
CA LYS A 360 -6.91 -39.54 -1.21
C LYS A 360 -8.30 -39.29 -1.82
N ILE A 361 -8.60 -38.06 -2.23
CA ILE A 361 -9.95 -37.66 -2.66
C ILE A 361 -10.17 -37.88 -4.17
N GLY A 362 -9.10 -37.95 -4.96
CA GLY A 362 -9.18 -38.10 -6.42
C GLY A 362 -9.80 -36.87 -7.12
N ARG A 363 -10.33 -37.06 -8.34
CA ARG A 363 -10.87 -35.97 -9.18
C ARG A 363 -12.16 -35.30 -8.66
N LYS A 364 -12.79 -35.82 -7.60
CA LYS A 364 -14.14 -35.40 -7.17
C LYS A 364 -14.18 -34.03 -6.50
N ASP A 365 -13.09 -33.57 -5.87
CA ASP A 365 -13.03 -32.27 -5.17
C ASP A 365 -11.99 -31.31 -5.79
N TRP A 366 -11.94 -31.21 -7.12
CA TRP A 366 -10.96 -30.36 -7.81
C TRP A 366 -11.09 -28.86 -7.45
N TYR A 367 -12.29 -28.40 -7.07
CA TYR A 367 -12.53 -27.02 -6.62
C TYR A 367 -11.76 -26.67 -5.34
N ALA A 368 -11.62 -27.63 -4.41
CA ALA A 368 -10.82 -27.45 -3.19
C ALA A 368 -9.33 -27.30 -3.52
N LEU A 369 -8.84 -28.05 -4.51
CA LEU A 369 -7.47 -27.91 -5.01
C LEU A 369 -7.25 -26.54 -5.66
N ALA A 370 -8.17 -26.08 -6.50
CA ALA A 370 -8.08 -24.76 -7.13
C ALA A 370 -8.00 -23.65 -6.08
N ALA A 371 -8.87 -23.69 -5.06
CA ALA A 371 -8.82 -22.75 -3.95
C ALA A 371 -7.50 -22.86 -3.16
N ALA A 372 -7.01 -24.07 -2.86
CA ALA A 372 -5.72 -24.26 -2.19
C ALA A 372 -4.55 -23.66 -2.97
N VAL A 373 -4.56 -23.76 -4.30
CA VAL A 373 -3.53 -23.16 -5.17
C VAL A 373 -3.63 -21.63 -5.14
N PHE A 374 -4.81 -21.06 -5.37
CA PHE A 374 -4.98 -19.61 -5.43
C PHE A 374 -4.64 -18.92 -4.11
N ILE A 375 -5.07 -19.46 -2.97
CA ILE A 375 -4.69 -18.88 -1.67
C ILE A 375 -3.18 -18.97 -1.42
N SER A 376 -2.54 -20.06 -1.87
CA SER A 376 -1.09 -20.24 -1.72
C SER A 376 -0.28 -19.18 -2.48
N ILE A 377 -0.77 -18.70 -3.63
CA ILE A 377 -0.12 -17.61 -4.39
C ILE A 377 -0.03 -16.34 -3.54
N GLY A 378 -1.07 -16.03 -2.76
CA GLY A 378 -1.04 -14.88 -1.86
C GLY A 378 -0.22 -15.12 -0.59
N LEU A 379 -0.35 -16.30 0.03
CA LEU A 379 0.39 -16.67 1.25
C LEU A 379 1.92 -16.70 1.05
N PHE A 380 2.36 -17.10 -0.14
CA PHE A 380 3.77 -17.21 -0.52
C PHE A 380 4.19 -16.18 -1.57
N ALA A 381 3.59 -14.99 -1.51
CA ALA A 381 3.92 -13.88 -2.40
C ALA A 381 5.41 -13.51 -2.32
N GLN A 382 6.02 -13.48 -1.12
CA GLN A 382 7.43 -13.14 -0.96
C GLN A 382 8.36 -14.08 -1.75
N GLU A 383 8.06 -15.38 -1.73
CA GLU A 383 8.80 -16.40 -2.46
C GLU A 383 8.69 -16.24 -3.97
N LEU A 384 7.49 -15.91 -4.45
CA LEU A 384 7.26 -15.64 -5.86
C LEU A 384 8.04 -14.40 -6.32
N SER A 385 8.10 -13.35 -5.49
CA SER A 385 8.91 -12.17 -5.77
C SER A 385 10.41 -12.50 -5.77
N ALA A 386 10.88 -13.39 -4.89
CA ALA A 386 12.28 -13.83 -4.85
C ALA A 386 12.73 -14.58 -6.12
N ILE A 387 11.80 -15.19 -6.85
CA ILE A 387 12.05 -15.80 -8.17
C ILE A 387 11.68 -14.87 -9.34
N HIS A 388 11.62 -13.56 -9.09
CA HIS A 388 11.37 -12.49 -10.07
C HIS A 388 9.98 -12.53 -10.72
N VAL A 389 8.98 -13.13 -10.07
CA VAL A 389 7.58 -12.94 -10.49
C VAL A 389 7.13 -11.55 -10.02
N PRO A 390 6.65 -10.68 -10.93
CA PRO A 390 6.19 -9.35 -10.55
C PRO A 390 5.14 -9.39 -9.43
N GLY A 391 5.27 -8.46 -8.49
CA GLY A 391 4.35 -8.32 -7.36
C GLY A 391 3.12 -7.49 -7.69
N ILE A 392 3.27 -6.47 -8.55
CA ILE A 392 2.25 -5.49 -8.91
C ILE A 392 2.32 -5.24 -10.42
N TRP A 393 1.16 -5.09 -11.06
CA TRP A 393 1.02 -4.64 -12.44
C TRP A 393 0.23 -3.35 -12.47
N PHE A 394 0.38 -2.56 -13.54
CA PHE A 394 -0.25 -1.24 -13.66
C PHE A 394 -1.24 -1.17 -14.84
N PRO A 395 -2.28 -2.02 -14.90
CA PRO A 395 -3.29 -1.90 -15.96
C PRO A 395 -3.95 -0.51 -15.90
N PHE A 396 -3.89 0.21 -17.03
CA PHE A 396 -4.42 1.58 -17.13
C PHE A 396 -3.82 2.57 -16.11
N GLY A 397 -2.56 2.35 -15.69
CA GLY A 397 -1.86 3.23 -14.75
C GLY A 397 -2.33 3.09 -13.30
N THR A 398 -2.85 1.93 -12.90
CA THR A 398 -3.28 1.65 -11.52
C THR A 398 -2.64 0.39 -11.02
N GLY A 399 -1.96 0.47 -9.87
CA GLY A 399 -1.36 -0.68 -9.23
C GLY A 399 -2.40 -1.73 -8.85
N VAL A 400 -2.23 -2.95 -9.36
CA VAL A 400 -3.00 -4.13 -8.98
C VAL A 400 -2.03 -5.23 -8.61
N SER A 401 -2.11 -5.68 -7.36
CA SER A 401 -1.15 -6.64 -6.83
C SER A 401 -1.49 -8.08 -7.21
N ARG A 402 -0.46 -8.93 -7.20
CA ARG A 402 -0.58 -10.38 -7.41
C ARG A 402 -1.52 -11.03 -6.40
N THR A 403 -1.49 -10.57 -5.16
CA THR A 403 -2.40 -11.05 -4.12
C THR A 403 -3.85 -10.72 -4.49
N GLN A 404 -4.13 -9.52 -5.00
CA GLN A 404 -5.48 -9.15 -5.44
C GLN A 404 -6.01 -10.08 -6.55
N TYR A 405 -5.20 -10.32 -7.59
CA TYR A 405 -5.60 -11.27 -8.65
C TYR A 405 -5.83 -12.69 -8.12
N ALA A 406 -4.94 -13.16 -7.25
CA ALA A 406 -5.02 -14.50 -6.67
C ALA A 406 -6.24 -14.64 -5.75
N TYR A 407 -6.56 -13.62 -4.95
CA TYR A 407 -7.64 -13.65 -3.99
C TYR A 407 -9.02 -13.55 -4.64
N VAL A 408 -9.19 -12.76 -5.70
CA VAL A 408 -10.43 -12.79 -6.49
C VAL A 408 -10.68 -14.19 -7.09
N ALA A 409 -9.64 -14.83 -7.64
CA ALA A 409 -9.75 -16.20 -8.16
C ALA A 409 -10.05 -17.22 -7.06
N PHE A 410 -9.41 -17.06 -5.89
CA PHE A 410 -9.67 -17.84 -4.70
C PHE A 410 -11.12 -17.70 -4.23
N ASP A 411 -11.64 -16.48 -4.10
CA ASP A 411 -12.98 -16.21 -3.58
C ASP A 411 -14.05 -16.91 -4.42
N ILE A 412 -13.92 -16.82 -5.75
CA ILE A 412 -14.81 -17.51 -6.69
C ILE A 412 -14.69 -19.03 -6.52
N ALA A 413 -13.48 -19.57 -6.53
CA ALA A 413 -13.26 -21.01 -6.41
C ALA A 413 -13.76 -21.56 -5.06
N PHE A 414 -13.53 -20.83 -3.98
CA PHE A 414 -13.90 -21.23 -2.62
C PHE A 414 -15.41 -21.08 -2.37
N ALA A 415 -16.04 -20.04 -2.91
CA ALA A 415 -17.50 -19.90 -2.89
C ALA A 415 -18.20 -21.06 -3.62
N ILE A 416 -17.71 -21.41 -4.82
CA ILE A 416 -18.23 -22.56 -5.59
C ILE A 416 -18.05 -23.85 -4.78
N PHE A 417 -16.87 -24.04 -4.19
CA PHE A 417 -16.56 -25.18 -3.34
C PHE A 417 -17.55 -25.32 -2.16
N LEU A 418 -17.78 -24.25 -1.39
CA LEU A 418 -18.73 -24.27 -0.28
C LEU A 418 -20.18 -24.50 -0.75
N ALA A 419 -20.58 -23.86 -1.85
CA ALA A 419 -21.92 -23.99 -2.41
C ALA A 419 -22.21 -25.42 -2.89
N GLN A 420 -21.23 -26.09 -3.51
CA GLN A 420 -21.36 -27.49 -3.92
C GLN A 420 -21.48 -28.42 -2.73
N ARG A 421 -20.74 -28.15 -1.64
CA ARG A 421 -20.89 -28.92 -0.40
C ARG A 421 -22.30 -28.79 0.16
N LEU A 422 -22.82 -27.57 0.25
CA LEU A 422 -24.19 -27.34 0.72
C LEU A 422 -25.23 -28.04 -0.15
N ARG A 423 -25.10 -27.98 -1.49
CA ARG A 423 -25.99 -28.69 -2.42
C ARG A 423 -25.96 -30.19 -2.23
N ARG A 424 -24.77 -30.77 -2.05
CA ARG A 424 -24.62 -32.21 -1.83
C ARG A 424 -25.33 -32.65 -0.56
N PHE A 425 -25.22 -31.89 0.53
CA PHE A 425 -25.97 -32.18 1.75
C PHE A 425 -27.48 -32.07 1.55
N ALA A 426 -27.95 -31.05 0.82
CA ALA A 426 -29.38 -30.91 0.51
C ALA A 426 -29.92 -32.13 -0.26
N HIS A 427 -29.17 -32.65 -1.23
CA HIS A 427 -29.52 -33.87 -1.94
C HIS A 427 -29.50 -35.11 -1.04
N GLU A 428 -28.46 -35.28 -0.21
CA GLU A 428 -28.37 -36.42 0.72
C GLU A 428 -29.53 -36.43 1.74
N CYS A 429 -29.98 -35.26 2.22
CA CYS A 429 -31.17 -35.14 3.07
C CYS A 429 -32.48 -35.45 2.32
N ALA A 430 -32.61 -35.00 1.06
CA ALA A 430 -33.79 -35.29 0.24
C ALA A 430 -33.90 -36.80 -0.05
N ASP A 431 -32.79 -37.45 -0.39
CA ASP A 431 -32.72 -38.89 -0.65
C ASP A 431 -32.99 -39.72 0.63
N ALA A 432 -32.55 -39.25 1.80
CA ALA A 432 -32.84 -39.88 3.08
C ALA A 432 -34.34 -39.82 3.42
N ASN A 433 -35.01 -38.71 3.12
CA ASN A 433 -36.45 -38.55 3.32
C ASN A 433 -37.31 -39.30 2.29
N ALA A 434 -36.74 -39.62 1.12
CA ALA A 434 -37.44 -40.33 0.04
C ALA A 434 -37.42 -41.87 0.17
N LYS A 435 -36.63 -42.43 1.09
CA LYS A 435 -36.64 -43.88 1.35
C LYS A 435 -37.86 -44.24 2.20
N PRO A 436 -38.79 -45.11 1.73
CA PRO A 436 -39.91 -45.55 2.55
C PRO A 436 -39.36 -46.35 3.73
N VAL A 437 -39.86 -46.06 4.93
CA VAL A 437 -39.63 -46.86 6.14
C VAL A 437 -40.26 -48.22 5.85
N VAL A 438 -39.44 -49.22 5.53
CA VAL A 438 -39.86 -50.61 5.49
C VAL A 438 -40.06 -51.01 6.95
N LEU A 439 -41.32 -50.91 7.39
CA LEU A 439 -41.80 -51.41 8.69
C LEU A 439 -41.79 -52.94 8.72
#